data_AF-A0A264VQE3-F1
#
_entry.id   AF-A0A264VQE3-F1
#
_cell.length_a   1.000
_cell.length_b   1.000
_cell.length_c   1.000
_cell.angle_alpha   90.00
_cell.angle_beta   90.00
_cell.angle_gamma   90.00
#
_symmetry.space_group_name_H-M   'P 1'
#
loop_
_entity.id
_entity.type
_entity.pdbx_description
1 polymer ?
#
loop_
_entity_poly.entity_id
_entity_poly.type
_entity_poly.pdbx_seq_one_letter_code
_entity_poly.pdbx_strand_id
1 'polypeptide(L)'
;MRNLFILPFAELQHIAVCALRYPLISRRSLLCCLGVMGVFCLCWFSLAGFEEASLSQSTLLGVGYICGATSAIGWGLKTSEMSRNALRIGFGIFAFVLLSLNVADNGFIRVVQLLAEGQLHSETNQISVIMALRDMLLINAAASLFPYIFWIGLMWIEFRNFRHNSTFRTHALLRMVANFKLVFYQVFIVAGTSFSLLLLTAWTVLPFMLSPLMTVWVALFVFLSIYRIENGSPPEFILHGIATVGQVRR
;
A
#
# COMPACT_ATOMS: atom_id res chain seq x y z
N MET A 1 23.34 17.98 -18.99
CA MET A 1 21.97 17.59 -18.58
C MET A 1 21.68 16.22 -19.19
N ARG A 2 21.59 15.15 -18.39
CA ARG A 2 21.13 13.84 -18.91
C ARG A 2 19.66 14.01 -19.33
N ASN A 3 19.31 13.59 -20.55
CA ASN A 3 17.95 13.65 -21.09
C ASN A 3 16.95 13.18 -20.03
N LEU A 4 15.92 13.98 -19.77
CA LEU A 4 14.78 13.58 -18.96
C LEU A 4 14.12 12.40 -19.67
N PHE A 5 14.30 11.21 -19.12
CA PHE A 5 13.70 10.00 -19.66
C PHE A 5 12.20 10.02 -19.34
N ILE A 6 11.38 10.18 -20.38
CA ILE A 6 9.92 10.21 -20.28
C ILE A 6 9.41 8.89 -20.85
N LEU A 7 8.65 8.15 -20.05
CA LEU A 7 8.08 6.88 -20.48
C LEU A 7 6.97 7.12 -21.53
N PRO A 8 7.04 6.46 -22.71
CA PRO A 8 5.94 6.45 -23.66
C PRO A 8 4.75 5.68 -23.09
N PHE A 9 3.56 5.97 -23.64
CA PHE A 9 2.31 5.41 -23.13
C PHE A 9 2.25 3.87 -23.18
N ALA A 10 2.73 3.27 -24.28
CA ALA A 10 2.78 1.82 -24.42
C ALA A 10 3.62 1.14 -23.32
N GLU A 11 4.69 1.81 -22.88
CA GLU A 11 5.56 1.29 -21.83
C GLU A 11 4.91 1.38 -20.44
N LEU A 12 4.16 2.46 -20.16
CA LEU A 12 3.36 2.57 -18.94
C LEU A 12 2.27 1.49 -18.87
N GLN A 13 1.57 1.22 -19.98
CA GLN A 13 0.58 0.14 -20.04
C GLN A 13 1.22 -1.23 -19.78
N HIS A 14 2.39 -1.46 -20.38
CA HIS A 14 3.13 -2.71 -20.18
C HIS A 14 3.56 -2.90 -18.71
N ILE A 15 4.08 -1.84 -18.07
CA ILE A 15 4.45 -1.87 -16.64
C ILE A 15 3.22 -2.11 -15.75
N ALA A 16 2.09 -1.50 -16.07
CA ALA A 16 0.81 -1.70 -15.37
C ALA A 16 0.36 -3.17 -15.40
N VAL A 17 0.45 -3.82 -16.56
CA VAL A 17 0.13 -5.26 -16.73
C VAL A 17 1.12 -6.14 -15.98
N CYS A 18 2.41 -5.81 -16.00
CA CYS A 18 3.43 -6.53 -15.23
C CYS A 18 3.15 -6.47 -13.72
N ALA A 19 2.77 -5.30 -13.21
CA ALA A 19 2.41 -5.10 -11.81
C ALA A 19 1.19 -5.94 -11.39
N LEU A 20 0.20 -6.14 -12.28
CA LEU A 20 -0.97 -6.99 -11.99
C LEU A 20 -0.60 -8.46 -11.75
N ARG A 21 0.46 -8.94 -12.42
CA ARG A 21 0.89 -10.34 -12.29
C ARG A 21 1.63 -10.62 -11.00
N TYR A 22 2.06 -9.58 -10.26
CA TYR A 22 2.91 -9.71 -9.07
C TYR A 22 2.47 -10.78 -8.06
N PRO A 23 1.19 -10.89 -7.65
CA PRO A 23 0.78 -11.88 -6.66
C PRO A 23 1.06 -13.33 -7.10
N LEU A 24 1.11 -13.58 -8.40
CA LEU A 24 1.28 -14.90 -9.01
C LEU A 24 2.75 -15.28 -9.26
N ILE A 25 3.68 -14.34 -9.08
CA ILE A 25 5.08 -14.54 -9.47
C ILE A 25 5.82 -15.41 -8.44
N SER A 26 5.48 -15.29 -7.16
CA SER A 26 6.14 -16.09 -6.11
C SER A 26 5.28 -16.20 -4.85
N ARG A 27 5.57 -17.21 -4.02
CA ARG A 27 4.96 -17.33 -2.67
C ARG A 27 5.19 -16.08 -1.82
N ARG A 28 6.35 -15.44 -1.99
CA ARG A 28 6.70 -14.22 -1.25
C ARG A 28 5.85 -13.03 -1.68
N SER A 29 5.61 -12.89 -2.98
CA SER A 29 4.71 -11.88 -3.54
C SER A 29 3.28 -12.10 -3.03
N LEU A 30 2.81 -13.35 -2.99
CA LEU A 30 1.52 -13.69 -2.39
C LEU A 30 1.45 -13.34 -0.90
N LEU A 31 2.48 -13.68 -0.12
CA LEU A 31 2.56 -13.33 1.31
C LEU A 31 2.60 -11.81 1.53
N CYS A 32 3.23 -11.05 0.64
CA CYS A 32 3.19 -9.60 0.66
C CYS A 32 1.75 -9.09 0.49
N CYS A 33 1.03 -9.59 -0.51
CA CYS A 33 -0.37 -9.24 -0.74
C CYS A 33 -1.25 -9.57 0.48
N LEU A 34 -1.11 -10.78 1.03
CA LEU A 34 -1.83 -11.19 2.25
C LEU A 34 -1.45 -10.33 3.46
N GLY A 35 -0.18 -9.94 3.58
CA GLY A 35 0.28 -9.03 4.63
C GLY A 35 -0.38 -7.66 4.56
N VAL A 36 -0.48 -7.06 3.37
CA VAL A 36 -1.17 -5.78 3.18
C VAL A 36 -2.67 -5.91 3.45
N MET A 37 -3.29 -7.01 3.02
CA MET A 37 -4.67 -7.33 3.41
C MET A 37 -4.82 -7.39 4.93
N GLY A 38 -3.92 -8.09 5.63
CA GLY A 38 -3.94 -8.16 7.09
C GLY A 38 -3.80 -6.80 7.77
N VAL A 39 -2.90 -5.94 7.29
CA VAL A 39 -2.74 -4.55 7.78
C VAL A 39 -4.04 -3.77 7.58
N PHE A 40 -4.67 -3.87 6.40
CA PHE A 40 -5.97 -3.25 6.13
C PHE A 40 -7.05 -3.75 7.09
N CYS A 41 -7.13 -5.06 7.32
CA CYS A 41 -8.09 -5.67 8.23
C CYS A 41 -7.93 -5.14 9.65
N LEU A 42 -6.70 -5.09 10.15
CA LEU A 42 -6.42 -4.62 11.51
C LEU A 42 -6.81 -3.15 11.69
N CYS A 43 -6.53 -2.30 10.71
CA CYS A 43 -6.97 -0.91 10.74
C CYS A 43 -8.51 -0.79 10.66
N TRP A 44 -9.16 -1.58 9.80
CA TRP A 44 -10.61 -1.61 9.68
C TRP A 44 -11.31 -2.07 10.95
N PHE A 45 -10.91 -3.21 11.51
CA PHE A 45 -11.46 -3.69 12.77
C PHE A 45 -11.14 -2.77 13.94
N SER A 46 -10.01 -2.07 13.91
CA SER A 46 -9.75 -1.05 14.92
C SER A 46 -10.76 0.09 14.84
N LEU A 47 -11.07 0.59 13.63
CA LEU A 47 -12.11 1.62 13.42
C LEU A 47 -13.51 1.14 13.78
N ALA A 48 -13.85 -0.10 13.45
CA ALA A 48 -15.17 -0.66 13.71
C ALA A 48 -15.50 -0.80 15.20
N GLY A 49 -14.49 -0.75 16.08
CA GLY A 49 -14.69 -0.74 17.53
C GLY A 49 -15.04 0.62 18.12
N PHE A 50 -14.96 1.69 17.34
CA PHE A 50 -15.42 3.00 17.78
C PHE A 50 -16.90 3.16 17.42
N GLU A 51 -17.70 3.64 18.38
CA GLU A 51 -19.10 4.03 18.11
C GLU A 51 -19.16 5.20 17.12
N GLU A 52 -18.30 6.19 17.32
CA GLU A 52 -18.02 7.27 16.38
C GLU A 52 -16.51 7.50 16.30
N ALA A 53 -15.92 7.25 15.13
CA ALA A 53 -14.50 7.50 14.92
C ALA A 53 -14.26 9.00 14.72
N SER A 54 -13.48 9.61 15.60
CA SER A 54 -13.04 11.00 15.42
C SER A 54 -12.09 11.12 14.23
N LEU A 55 -12.06 12.31 13.61
CA LEU A 55 -11.18 12.59 12.47
C LEU A 55 -9.69 12.32 12.80
N SER A 56 -9.28 12.60 14.04
CA SER A 56 -7.90 12.36 14.50
C SER A 56 -7.58 10.86 14.56
N GLN A 57 -8.48 10.02 15.07
CA GLN A 57 -8.32 8.56 15.11
C GLN A 57 -8.25 7.98 13.69
N SER A 58 -9.16 8.38 12.80
CA SER A 58 -9.16 7.94 11.40
C SER A 58 -7.91 8.38 10.65
N THR A 59 -7.40 9.59 10.91
CA THR A 59 -6.15 10.08 10.31
C THR A 59 -4.95 9.30 10.84
N LEU A 60 -4.88 9.04 12.15
CA LEU A 60 -3.80 8.28 12.76
C LEU A 60 -3.75 6.85 12.21
N LEU A 61 -4.92 6.20 12.04
CA LEU A 61 -5.06 4.90 11.38
C LEU A 61 -4.65 4.93 9.92
N GLY A 62 -4.95 6.03 9.20
CA GLY A 62 -4.46 6.24 7.85
C GLY A 62 -2.93 6.26 7.78
N VAL A 63 -2.28 6.97 8.70
CA VAL A 63 -0.81 6.97 8.81
C VAL A 63 -0.29 5.57 9.14
N GLY A 64 -0.90 4.89 10.12
CA GLY A 64 -0.56 3.52 10.48
C GLY A 64 -0.68 2.55 9.30
N TYR A 65 -1.79 2.63 8.56
CA TYR A 65 -2.04 1.84 7.35
C TYR A 65 -0.97 2.08 6.29
N ILE A 66 -0.66 3.33 5.98
CA ILE A 66 0.37 3.70 5.01
C ILE A 66 1.73 3.12 5.42
N CYS A 67 2.14 3.30 6.68
CA CYS A 67 3.43 2.81 7.17
C CYS A 67 3.49 1.28 7.17
N GLY A 68 2.43 0.60 7.60
CA GLY A 68 2.30 -0.86 7.62
C GLY A 68 2.31 -1.44 6.20
N ALA A 69 1.48 -0.91 5.30
CA ALA A 69 1.40 -1.34 3.91
C ALA A 69 2.72 -1.10 3.18
N THR A 70 3.34 0.08 3.33
CA THR A 70 4.65 0.38 2.71
C THR A 70 5.73 -0.57 3.22
N SER A 71 5.69 -0.95 4.50
CA SER A 71 6.65 -1.90 5.07
C SER A 71 6.42 -3.32 4.58
N ALA A 72 5.16 -3.77 4.48
CA ALA A 72 4.81 -5.07 3.92
C ALA A 72 5.21 -5.16 2.43
N ILE A 73 4.90 -4.12 1.65
CA ILE A 73 5.28 -4.02 0.24
C ILE A 73 6.79 -4.00 0.09
N GLY A 74 7.49 -3.13 0.81
CA GLY A 74 8.94 -3.12 0.82
C GLY A 74 9.50 -4.51 1.14
N TRP A 75 8.99 -5.18 2.17
CA TRP A 75 9.44 -6.54 2.49
C TRP A 75 9.19 -7.52 1.34
N GLY A 76 8.07 -7.39 0.62
CA GLY A 76 7.77 -8.13 -0.61
C GLY A 76 8.71 -7.81 -1.77
N LEU A 77 9.23 -6.58 -1.85
CA LEU A 77 10.14 -6.12 -2.90
C LEU A 77 11.63 -6.30 -2.58
N LYS A 78 11.99 -6.58 -1.32
CA LYS A 78 13.37 -6.71 -0.82
C LYS A 78 14.35 -7.17 -1.89
N THR A 79 15.17 -6.23 -2.30
CA THR A 79 16.38 -6.41 -3.09
C THR A 79 17.60 -6.49 -2.15
N SER A 80 18.79 -6.75 -2.68
CA SER A 80 20.05 -6.73 -1.91
C SER A 80 20.37 -5.36 -1.30
N GLU A 81 19.80 -4.27 -1.83
CA GLU A 81 20.10 -2.89 -1.43
C GLU A 81 19.22 -2.34 -0.30
N MET A 82 18.23 -3.15 0.12
CA MET A 82 17.14 -2.72 0.97
C MET A 82 17.50 -2.56 2.46
N SER A 83 16.98 -1.50 3.09
CA SER A 83 17.14 -1.23 4.53
C SER A 83 16.21 -2.08 5.41
N ARG A 84 16.76 -3.07 6.12
CA ARG A 84 16.01 -3.83 7.14
C ARG A 84 15.52 -2.96 8.30
N ASN A 85 16.27 -1.91 8.64
CA ASN A 85 15.90 -1.01 9.74
C ASN A 85 14.72 -0.10 9.35
N ALA A 86 14.66 0.37 8.11
CA ALA A 86 13.54 1.20 7.65
C ALA A 86 12.21 0.42 7.66
N LEU A 87 12.23 -0.86 7.28
CA LEU A 87 11.07 -1.75 7.40
C LEU A 87 10.59 -1.90 8.84
N ARG A 88 11.52 -2.12 9.77
CA ARG A 88 11.19 -2.27 11.19
C ARG A 88 10.59 -1.00 11.77
N ILE A 89 11.11 0.16 11.37
CA ILE A 89 10.58 1.47 11.81
C ILE A 89 9.17 1.66 11.27
N GLY A 90 8.94 1.46 9.96
CA GLY A 90 7.60 1.61 9.38
C GLY A 90 6.58 0.66 9.99
N PHE A 91 6.94 -0.62 10.18
CA PHE A 91 6.06 -1.57 10.87
C PHE A 91 5.89 -1.23 12.35
N GLY A 92 6.91 -0.68 13.00
CA GLY A 92 6.85 -0.19 14.38
C GLY A 92 5.88 0.97 14.56
N ILE A 93 5.83 1.92 13.62
CA ILE A 93 4.83 3.01 13.60
C ILE A 93 3.42 2.43 13.49
N PHE A 94 3.21 1.47 12.59
CA PHE A 94 1.93 0.78 12.46
C PHE A 94 1.50 0.10 13.77
N ALA A 95 2.40 -0.67 14.39
CA ALA A 95 2.13 -1.34 15.66
C ALA A 95 1.83 -0.32 16.78
N PHE A 96 2.60 0.76 16.87
CA PHE A 96 2.38 1.82 17.85
C PHE A 96 1.02 2.49 17.69
N VAL A 97 0.63 2.82 16.46
CA VAL A 97 -0.69 3.39 16.15
C VAL A 97 -1.81 2.45 16.61
N LEU A 98 -1.76 1.17 16.22
CA LEU A 98 -2.77 0.20 16.63
C LEU A 98 -2.85 0.05 18.16
N LEU A 99 -1.70 -0.04 18.84
CA LEU A 99 -1.66 -0.15 20.29
C LEU A 99 -2.22 1.10 20.97
N SER A 100 -1.85 2.30 20.49
CA SER A 100 -2.31 3.57 21.07
C SER A 100 -3.83 3.72 21.00
N LEU A 101 -4.44 3.27 19.91
CA LEU A 101 -5.89 3.32 19.71
C LEU A 101 -6.66 2.27 20.53
N ASN A 102 -6.02 1.15 20.84
CA ASN A 102 -6.59 0.16 21.75
C ASN A 102 -6.56 0.63 23.21
N VAL A 103 -5.53 1.37 23.61
CA VAL A 103 -5.40 1.91 24.98
C VAL A 103 -6.40 3.03 25.24
N ALA A 104 -6.73 3.84 24.23
CA ALA A 104 -7.60 5.00 24.39
C ALA A 104 -9.08 4.64 24.59
N ASP A 105 -9.63 3.76 23.75
CA ASP A 105 -11.09 3.55 23.67
C ASP A 105 -11.49 2.10 23.33
N ASN A 106 -10.62 1.12 23.61
CA ASN A 106 -10.87 -0.31 23.33
C ASN A 106 -11.16 -0.63 21.85
N GLY A 107 -10.64 0.09 20.85
CA GLY A 107 -10.95 -0.12 19.41
C GLY A 107 -10.97 -1.59 18.93
N PHE A 108 -9.82 -2.19 18.61
CA PHE A 108 -9.77 -3.58 18.15
C PHE A 108 -10.22 -4.58 19.23
N ILE A 109 -9.90 -4.30 20.51
CA ILE A 109 -10.28 -5.17 21.64
C ILE A 109 -11.80 -5.32 21.75
N ARG A 110 -12.57 -4.24 21.58
CA ARG A 110 -14.02 -4.26 21.59
C ARG A 110 -14.58 -5.07 20.45
N VAL A 111 -14.01 -4.98 19.24
CA VAL A 111 -14.43 -5.83 18.12
C VAL A 111 -14.21 -7.30 18.42
N VAL A 112 -13.10 -7.67 19.06
CA VAL A 112 -12.84 -9.04 19.50
C VAL A 112 -13.87 -9.51 20.53
N GLN A 113 -14.25 -8.65 21.49
CA GLN A 113 -15.29 -8.93 22.48
C GLN A 113 -16.66 -9.12 21.80
N LEU A 114 -17.06 -8.20 20.92
CA LEU A 114 -18.31 -8.29 20.17
C LEU A 114 -18.37 -9.53 19.28
N LEU A 115 -17.24 -9.96 18.71
CA LEU A 115 -17.15 -11.21 17.96
C LEU A 115 -17.34 -12.43 18.87
N ALA A 116 -16.68 -12.44 20.04
CA ALA A 116 -16.79 -13.52 21.02
C ALA A 116 -18.20 -13.66 21.59
N GLU A 117 -18.91 -12.54 21.74
CA GLU A 117 -20.30 -12.48 22.20
C GLU A 117 -21.33 -12.72 21.08
N GLY A 118 -20.88 -12.87 19.82
CA GLY A 118 -21.76 -13.06 18.66
C GLY A 118 -22.56 -11.81 18.28
N GLN A 119 -22.20 -10.64 18.81
CA GLN A 119 -22.93 -9.38 18.64
C GLN A 119 -22.36 -8.46 17.55
N LEU A 120 -21.24 -8.83 16.91
CA LEU A 120 -20.61 -7.99 15.88
C LEU A 120 -21.55 -7.69 14.69
N HIS A 121 -22.46 -8.61 14.39
CA HIS A 121 -23.45 -8.48 13.31
C HIS A 121 -24.86 -8.15 13.81
N SER A 122 -25.01 -7.63 15.04
CA SER A 122 -26.28 -7.08 15.49
C SER A 122 -26.68 -5.86 14.63
N GLU A 123 -27.98 -5.56 14.55
CA GLU A 123 -28.48 -4.42 13.78
C GLU A 123 -27.82 -3.08 14.17
N THR A 124 -27.44 -2.93 15.44
CA THR A 124 -26.74 -1.76 15.96
C THR A 124 -25.27 -1.71 15.55
N ASN A 125 -24.54 -2.83 15.66
CA ASN A 125 -23.09 -2.86 15.40
C ASN A 125 -22.73 -3.02 13.92
N GLN A 126 -23.64 -3.60 13.13
CA GLN A 126 -23.45 -3.79 11.70
C GLN A 126 -23.27 -2.45 10.97
N ILE A 127 -24.00 -1.42 11.41
CA ILE A 127 -23.88 -0.06 10.85
C ILE A 127 -22.46 0.48 11.07
N SER A 128 -21.94 0.41 12.30
CA SER A 128 -20.58 0.85 12.64
C SER A 128 -19.50 0.09 11.85
N VAL A 129 -19.66 -1.22 11.68
CA VAL A 129 -18.74 -2.05 10.88
C VAL A 129 -18.70 -1.61 9.41
N ILE A 130 -19.87 -1.33 8.82
CA ILE A 130 -20.00 -0.87 7.42
C ILE A 130 -19.44 0.55 7.26
N MET A 131 -19.73 1.46 8.20
CA MET A 131 -19.18 2.82 8.18
C MET A 131 -17.65 2.80 8.28
N ALA A 132 -17.09 2.00 9.19
CA ALA A 132 -15.64 1.82 9.31
C ALA A 132 -15.01 1.23 8.03
N LEU A 133 -15.72 0.33 7.33
CA LEU A 133 -15.23 -0.21 6.05
C LEU A 133 -15.18 0.90 4.99
N ARG A 134 -16.24 1.71 4.90
CA ARG A 134 -16.29 2.85 3.98
C ARG A 134 -15.16 3.84 4.26
N ASP A 135 -14.90 4.15 5.53
CA ASP A 135 -13.82 5.05 5.91
C ASP A 135 -12.45 4.48 5.55
N MET A 136 -12.22 3.19 5.77
CA MET A 136 -10.98 2.54 5.32
C MET A 136 -10.83 2.48 3.81
N LEU A 137 -11.91 2.29 3.06
CA LEU A 137 -11.88 2.37 1.60
C LEU A 137 -11.52 3.78 1.13
N LEU A 138 -12.04 4.82 1.80
CA LEU A 138 -11.69 6.21 1.52
C LEU A 138 -10.23 6.52 1.89
N ILE A 139 -9.76 6.08 3.05
CA ILE A 139 -8.35 6.19 3.46
C ILE A 139 -7.46 5.49 2.44
N ASN A 140 -7.82 4.29 2.00
CA ASN A 140 -7.03 3.55 1.04
C ASN A 140 -7.03 4.22 -0.35
N ALA A 141 -8.19 4.70 -0.80
CA ALA A 141 -8.30 5.44 -2.05
C ALA A 141 -7.46 6.73 -2.00
N ALA A 142 -7.56 7.49 -0.91
CA ALA A 142 -6.75 8.68 -0.70
C ALA A 142 -5.25 8.35 -0.73
N ALA A 143 -4.80 7.38 0.07
CA ALA A 143 -3.40 6.94 0.08
C ALA A 143 -2.94 6.51 -1.33
N SER A 144 -3.77 5.77 -2.06
CA SER A 144 -3.47 5.28 -3.41
C SER A 144 -3.51 6.38 -4.47
N LEU A 145 -4.22 7.50 -4.23
CA LEU A 145 -4.22 8.70 -5.09
C LEU A 145 -3.04 9.62 -4.82
N PHE A 146 -2.33 9.45 -3.69
CA PHE A 146 -1.11 10.18 -3.34
C PHE A 146 0.14 9.31 -3.57
N PRO A 147 0.58 9.11 -4.84
CA PRO A 147 1.73 8.26 -5.17
C PRO A 147 2.98 8.61 -4.38
N TYR A 148 3.18 9.90 -4.12
CA TYR A 148 4.35 10.44 -3.44
C TYR A 148 4.59 9.78 -2.07
N ILE A 149 3.54 9.38 -1.35
CA ILE A 149 3.67 8.80 -0.03
C ILE A 149 4.30 7.41 -0.12
N PHE A 150 3.74 6.52 -0.96
CA PHE A 150 4.29 5.19 -1.19
C PHE A 150 5.63 5.25 -1.91
N TRP A 151 5.77 6.16 -2.85
CA TRP A 151 7.00 6.36 -3.62
C TRP A 151 8.18 6.77 -2.75
N ILE A 152 8.03 7.79 -1.90
CA ILE A 152 9.09 8.25 -1.00
C ILE A 152 9.46 7.15 -0.01
N GLY A 153 8.45 6.47 0.56
CA GLY A 153 8.66 5.36 1.48
C GLY A 153 9.42 4.21 0.82
N LEU A 154 8.99 3.75 -0.35
CA LEU A 154 9.63 2.65 -1.08
C LEU A 154 11.02 3.03 -1.57
N MET A 155 11.22 4.26 -2.05
CA MET A 155 12.56 4.69 -2.46
C MET A 155 13.53 4.76 -1.29
N TRP A 156 13.06 5.25 -0.14
CA TRP A 156 13.85 5.27 1.08
C TRP A 156 14.24 3.86 1.54
N ILE A 157 13.32 2.91 1.39
CA ILE A 157 13.52 1.52 1.79
C ILE A 157 14.46 0.78 0.82
N GLU A 158 14.25 0.90 -0.49
CA GLU A 158 14.91 0.09 -1.52
C GLU A 158 16.20 0.70 -2.05
N PHE A 159 16.27 2.03 -2.23
CA PHE A 159 17.46 2.66 -2.82
C PHE A 159 18.41 3.21 -1.76
N ARG A 160 19.59 2.60 -1.64
CA ARG A 160 20.67 3.14 -0.80
C ARG A 160 21.08 4.56 -1.22
N ASN A 161 21.14 4.82 -2.52
CA ASN A 161 21.49 6.14 -3.04
C ASN A 161 20.44 7.21 -2.70
N PHE A 162 19.15 6.86 -2.62
CA PHE A 162 18.13 7.81 -2.21
C PHE A 162 18.29 8.28 -0.75
N ARG A 163 18.78 7.40 0.13
CA ARG A 163 19.05 7.72 1.54
C ARG A 163 20.26 8.62 1.74
N HIS A 164 21.33 8.37 0.98
CA HIS A 164 22.64 8.97 1.25
C HIS A 164 23.05 10.06 0.25
N ASN A 165 22.39 10.15 -0.91
CA ASN A 165 22.73 11.12 -1.96
C ASN A 165 21.56 12.09 -2.20
N SER A 166 21.69 13.32 -1.71
CA SER A 166 20.69 14.38 -1.88
C SER A 166 20.46 14.76 -3.34
N THR A 167 21.51 14.72 -4.17
CA THR A 167 21.41 14.96 -5.61
C THR A 167 20.55 13.88 -6.28
N PHE A 168 20.75 12.61 -5.92
CA PHE A 168 19.92 11.51 -6.43
C PHE A 168 18.45 11.71 -6.04
N ARG A 169 18.17 12.08 -4.79
CA ARG A 169 16.81 12.39 -4.32
C ARG A 169 16.14 13.49 -5.14
N THR A 170 16.82 14.63 -5.36
CA THR A 170 16.26 15.75 -6.13
C THR A 170 16.01 15.37 -7.59
N HIS A 171 16.91 14.61 -8.22
CA HIS A 171 16.75 14.19 -9.61
C HIS A 171 15.64 13.14 -9.78
N ALA A 172 15.54 12.18 -8.87
CA ALA A 172 14.46 11.20 -8.86
C ALA A 172 13.10 11.91 -8.71
N LEU A 173 13.00 12.89 -7.80
CA LEU A 173 11.80 13.69 -7.62
C LEU A 173 11.41 14.46 -8.90
N LEU A 174 12.39 15.12 -9.53
CA LEU A 174 12.18 15.94 -10.72
C LEU A 174 11.77 15.12 -11.96
N ARG A 175 12.42 13.98 -12.20
CA ARG A 175 12.07 13.07 -13.32
C ARG A 175 10.66 12.53 -13.19
N MET A 176 10.21 12.32 -11.97
CA MET A 176 8.87 11.87 -11.69
C MET A 176 7.80 12.91 -11.94
N VAL A 177 8.03 14.16 -11.53
CA VAL A 177 7.13 15.28 -11.89
C VAL A 177 7.02 15.40 -13.40
N ALA A 178 8.12 15.21 -14.13
CA ALA A 178 8.11 15.22 -15.58
C ALA A 178 7.37 14.03 -16.23
N ASN A 179 7.25 12.91 -15.52
CA ASN A 179 6.45 11.76 -15.94
C ASN A 179 4.98 11.89 -15.50
N PHE A 180 4.38 13.08 -15.67
CA PHE A 180 3.00 13.39 -15.25
C PHE A 180 1.95 12.39 -15.76
N LYS A 181 2.18 11.76 -16.92
CA LYS A 181 1.32 10.70 -17.49
C LYS A 181 1.13 9.51 -16.54
N LEU A 182 2.16 9.18 -15.75
CA LEU A 182 2.09 8.15 -14.71
C LEU A 182 1.08 8.51 -13.63
N VAL A 183 1.09 9.78 -13.18
CA VAL A 183 0.15 10.30 -12.18
C VAL A 183 -1.27 10.25 -12.71
N PHE A 184 -1.50 10.65 -13.96
CA PHE A 184 -2.83 10.56 -14.59
C PHE A 184 -3.33 9.12 -14.70
N TYR A 185 -2.48 8.17 -15.09
CA TYR A 185 -2.85 6.76 -15.22
C TYR A 185 -3.25 6.16 -13.86
N GLN A 186 -2.49 6.48 -12.82
CA GLN A 186 -2.78 6.09 -11.45
C GLN A 186 -4.08 6.70 -10.94
N VAL A 187 -4.29 8.00 -11.13
CA VAL A 187 -5.54 8.66 -10.71
C VAL A 187 -6.74 8.03 -11.41
N PHE A 188 -6.66 7.80 -12.72
CA PHE A 188 -7.73 7.19 -13.48
C PHE A 188 -8.07 5.78 -12.98
N ILE A 189 -7.06 4.92 -12.80
CA ILE A 189 -7.27 3.54 -12.34
C ILE A 189 -7.75 3.51 -10.89
N VAL A 190 -7.12 4.27 -10.00
CA VAL A 190 -7.47 4.27 -8.57
C VAL A 190 -8.85 4.87 -8.35
N ALA A 191 -9.18 6.01 -8.96
CA ALA A 191 -10.49 6.63 -8.81
C ALA A 191 -11.58 5.75 -9.42
N GLY A 192 -11.37 5.23 -10.63
CA GLY A 192 -12.32 4.33 -11.29
C GLY A 192 -12.57 3.06 -10.48
N THR A 193 -11.51 2.38 -10.07
CA THR A 193 -11.62 1.14 -9.30
C THR A 193 -12.20 1.40 -7.90
N SER A 194 -11.77 2.46 -7.21
CA SER A 194 -12.31 2.79 -5.87
C SER A 194 -13.78 3.13 -5.94
N PHE A 195 -14.23 3.85 -6.97
CA PHE A 195 -15.65 4.14 -7.18
C PHE A 195 -16.45 2.87 -7.46
N SER A 196 -15.95 1.98 -8.32
CA SER A 196 -16.58 0.66 -8.54
C SER A 196 -16.63 -0.18 -7.26
N LEU A 197 -15.57 -0.21 -6.46
CA LEU A 197 -15.54 -0.94 -5.20
C LEU A 197 -16.52 -0.34 -4.18
N LEU A 198 -16.59 0.99 -4.07
CA LEU A 198 -17.57 1.67 -3.22
C LEU A 198 -19.00 1.29 -3.61
N LEU A 199 -19.33 1.28 -4.91
CA LEU A 199 -20.66 0.84 -5.37
C LEU A 199 -20.94 -0.64 -5.04
N LEU A 200 -19.92 -1.49 -5.10
CA LEU A 200 -20.04 -2.93 -4.80
C LEU A 200 -20.11 -3.24 -3.30
N THR A 201 -19.75 -2.31 -2.41
CA THR A 201 -19.86 -2.51 -0.94
C THR A 201 -21.28 -2.77 -0.48
N ALA A 202 -22.28 -2.26 -1.20
CA ALA A 202 -23.69 -2.50 -0.90
C ALA A 202 -24.13 -3.95 -1.16
N TRP A 203 -23.34 -4.74 -1.90
CA TRP A 203 -23.78 -6.04 -2.44
C TRP A 203 -22.82 -7.19 -2.15
N THR A 204 -21.54 -6.93 -1.85
CA THR A 204 -20.51 -7.98 -1.76
C THR A 204 -19.38 -7.64 -0.78
N VAL A 205 -18.67 -8.67 -0.32
CA VAL A 205 -17.39 -8.56 0.42
C VAL A 205 -16.18 -8.30 -0.49
N LEU A 206 -16.38 -8.19 -1.81
CA LEU A 206 -15.30 -8.01 -2.79
C LEU A 206 -14.41 -6.77 -2.52
N PRO A 207 -14.93 -5.63 -2.03
CA PRO A 207 -14.12 -4.45 -1.69
C PRO A 207 -13.05 -4.71 -0.65
N PHE A 208 -13.29 -5.65 0.27
CA PHE A 208 -12.32 -6.06 1.29
C PHE A 208 -11.08 -6.74 0.69
N MET A 209 -11.26 -7.55 -0.37
CA MET A 209 -10.13 -8.23 -1.01
C MET A 209 -9.43 -7.33 -2.02
N LEU A 210 -10.18 -6.59 -2.84
CA LEU A 210 -9.61 -5.86 -3.97
C LEU A 210 -8.95 -4.54 -3.54
N SER A 211 -9.49 -3.85 -2.54
CA SER A 211 -8.98 -2.52 -2.12
C SER A 211 -7.51 -2.55 -1.66
N PRO A 212 -7.10 -3.39 -0.69
CA PRO A 212 -5.68 -3.48 -0.30
C PRO A 212 -4.76 -4.01 -1.42
N LEU A 213 -5.28 -4.84 -2.34
CA LEU A 213 -4.52 -5.29 -3.51
C LEU A 213 -4.25 -4.15 -4.50
N MET A 214 -5.16 -3.18 -4.61
CA MET A 214 -4.93 -1.97 -5.40
C MET A 214 -3.74 -1.18 -4.86
N THR A 215 -3.56 -1.11 -3.54
CA THR A 215 -2.41 -0.44 -2.91
C THR A 215 -1.10 -1.10 -3.30
N VAL A 216 -1.06 -2.44 -3.26
CA VAL A 216 0.10 -3.23 -3.70
C VAL A 216 0.38 -2.97 -5.17
N TRP A 217 -0.66 -3.01 -6.01
CA TRP A 217 -0.54 -2.80 -7.45
C TRP A 217 -0.02 -1.39 -7.78
N VAL A 218 -0.59 -0.34 -7.18
CA VAL A 218 -0.16 1.05 -7.37
C VAL A 218 1.30 1.22 -6.96
N ALA A 219 1.66 0.71 -5.79
CA ALA A 219 3.02 0.78 -5.27
C ALA A 219 4.03 0.09 -6.21
N LEU A 220 3.68 -1.08 -6.75
CA LEU A 220 4.49 -1.81 -7.73
C LEU A 220 4.59 -1.09 -9.06
N PHE A 221 3.48 -0.58 -9.58
CA PHE A 221 3.43 0.17 -10.83
C PHE A 221 4.37 1.38 -10.75
N VAL A 222 4.31 2.13 -9.64
CA VAL A 222 5.18 3.25 -9.35
C VAL A 222 6.64 2.80 -9.22
N PHE A 223 6.90 1.74 -8.44
CA PHE A 223 8.24 1.19 -8.22
C PHE A 223 8.93 0.76 -9.52
N LEU A 224 8.25 -0.04 -10.34
CA LEU A 224 8.76 -0.52 -11.62
C LEU A 224 8.99 0.63 -12.61
N SER A 225 8.11 1.64 -12.60
CA SER A 225 8.29 2.84 -13.42
C SER A 225 9.53 3.62 -13.03
N ILE A 226 9.81 3.80 -11.73
CA ILE A 226 11.04 4.45 -11.24
C ILE A 226 12.25 3.67 -11.69
N TYR A 227 12.27 2.36 -11.43
CA TYR A 227 13.41 1.52 -11.78
C TYR A 227 13.67 1.55 -13.28
N ARG A 228 12.62 1.58 -14.11
CA ARG A 228 12.76 1.72 -15.56
C ARG A 228 13.34 3.08 -15.94
N ILE A 229 12.87 4.17 -15.34
CA ILE A 229 13.39 5.53 -15.56
C ILE A 229 14.86 5.66 -15.12
N GLU A 230 15.23 5.09 -13.99
CA GLU A 230 16.55 5.25 -13.39
C GLU A 230 17.60 4.31 -14.00
N ASN A 231 17.23 3.04 -14.21
CA ASN A 231 18.18 1.99 -14.58
C ASN A 231 17.97 1.46 -16.00
N GLY A 232 16.92 1.90 -16.71
CA GLY A 232 16.62 1.41 -18.06
C GLY A 232 16.32 -0.08 -18.13
N SER A 233 16.12 -0.77 -17.00
CA SER A 233 15.89 -2.21 -16.96
C SER A 233 14.41 -2.54 -17.20
N PRO A 234 14.08 -3.58 -18.00
CA PRO A 234 12.69 -3.96 -18.24
C PRO A 234 12.02 -4.45 -16.93
N PRO A 235 10.71 -4.22 -16.76
CA PRO A 235 10.00 -4.55 -15.52
C PRO A 235 10.08 -6.04 -15.15
N GLU A 236 10.14 -6.94 -16.13
CA GLU A 236 10.25 -8.39 -15.93
C GLU A 236 11.56 -8.79 -15.27
N PHE A 237 12.65 -8.13 -15.60
CA PHE A 237 13.95 -8.41 -14.99
C PHE A 237 13.92 -8.12 -13.49
N ILE A 238 13.26 -7.02 -13.11
CA ILE A 238 13.09 -6.62 -11.70
C ILE A 238 12.16 -7.59 -10.98
N LEU A 239 11.03 -7.95 -11.60
CA LEU A 239 10.07 -8.90 -11.05
C LEU A 239 10.68 -10.29 -10.87
N HIS A 240 11.49 -10.76 -11.83
CA HIS A 240 12.26 -12.00 -11.72
C HIS A 240 13.30 -11.91 -10.59
N GLY A 241 13.98 -10.77 -10.45
CA GLY A 241 14.86 -10.50 -9.32
C GLY A 241 14.13 -10.65 -7.99
N ILE A 242 12.96 -10.03 -7.84
CA ILE A 242 12.13 -10.15 -6.63
C ILE A 242 11.71 -11.60 -6.37
N ALA A 243 11.31 -12.33 -7.42
CA ALA A 243 10.90 -13.73 -7.32
C ALA A 243 12.01 -14.67 -6.84
N THR A 244 13.25 -14.39 -7.25
CA THR A 244 14.43 -15.21 -6.99
C THR A 244 15.18 -14.81 -5.71
N VAL A 245 14.89 -13.63 -5.13
CA VAL A 245 15.46 -13.22 -3.85
C VAL A 245 15.00 -14.16 -2.73
N GLY A 246 15.92 -15.03 -2.31
CA GLY A 246 15.72 -16.05 -1.28
C GLY A 246 15.81 -17.49 -1.79
N GLN A 247 15.77 -17.71 -3.11
CA GLN A 247 16.06 -19.03 -3.70
C GLN A 247 17.57 -19.27 -3.86
N VAL A 248 18.38 -18.21 -3.87
CA VAL A 248 19.85 -18.32 -3.80
C VAL A 248 20.27 -18.58 -2.34
N ARG A 249 19.95 -19.75 -1.82
CA ARG A 249 20.58 -20.35 -0.63
C ARG A 249 20.63 -21.87 -0.76
N ARG A 250 21.80 -22.29 -1.29
CA ARG A 250 22.50 -23.59 -1.23
C ARG A 250 22.70 -24.19 -2.61
#